data_AF-A0A7K3XBE0-F1
#
_entry.id   AF-A0A7K3XBE0-F1
#
_cell.length_a   1.000
_cell.length_b   1.000
_cell.length_c   1.000
_cell.angle_alpha   90.00
_cell.angle_beta   90.00
_cell.angle_gamma   90.00
#
_symmetry.space_group_name_H-M   'P 1'
#
loop_
_entity.id
_entity.type
_entity.pdbx_description
1 polymer ?
#
loop_
_entity_poly.entity_id
_entity_poly.type
_entity_poly.pdbx_seq_one_letter_code
_entity_poly.pdbx_strand_id
1 'polypeptide(L)'
;MRQLTDETVLAVGRLTLAATELEYLLAGIGADQADADPAAIFTASGEPVRAARRSAQLASPDRRDEFVGLVEAAATYLAQSRSAVRAMWFESNRVSAATFDEISSLILRCRDRLQTVVDEVSPTLSAPPRPR
;
A
#
# COMPACT_ATOMS: atom_id res chain seq x y z
N MET A 1 3.04 -2.73 31.83
CA MET A 1 3.36 -2.26 30.46
C MET A 1 4.29 -1.07 30.58
N ARG A 2 5.43 -1.08 29.90
CA ARG A 2 6.33 0.09 29.86
C ARG A 2 5.72 1.13 28.92
N GLN A 3 5.79 2.41 29.29
CA GLN A 3 5.25 3.51 28.49
C GLN A 3 6.05 3.67 27.19
N LEU A 4 5.34 3.78 26.06
CA LEU A 4 5.96 4.13 24.77
C LEU A 4 6.46 5.58 24.82
N THR A 5 7.54 5.86 24.10
CA THR A 5 7.98 7.25 23.91
C THR A 5 7.06 7.95 22.91
N ASP A 6 6.92 9.28 23.03
CA ASP A 6 6.16 10.09 22.08
C ASP A 6 6.67 9.90 20.64
N GLU A 7 7.99 9.75 20.48
CA GLU A 7 8.63 9.46 19.20
C GLU A 7 8.13 8.14 18.59
N THR A 8 8.06 7.06 19.37
CA THR A 8 7.54 5.77 18.90
C THR A 8 6.06 5.88 18.55
N VAL A 9 5.26 6.60 19.35
CA VAL A 9 3.83 6.80 19.06
C VAL A 9 3.64 7.53 17.72
N LEU A 10 4.41 8.60 17.49
CA LEU A 10 4.38 9.33 16.23
C LEU A 10 4.83 8.49 15.03
N ALA A 11 5.89 7.68 15.20
CA ALA A 11 6.39 6.81 14.14
C ALA A 11 5.37 5.72 13.78
N VAL A 12 4.68 5.14 14.77
CA VAL A 12 3.57 4.20 14.53
C VAL A 12 2.42 4.90 13.79
N GLY A 13 2.07 6.13 14.16
CA GLY A 13 1.03 6.91 13.46
C GLY A 13 1.36 7.15 11.98
N ARG A 14 2.61 7.53 11.67
CA ARG A 14 3.09 7.67 10.28
C ARG A 14 3.04 6.35 9.52
N LEU A 15 3.48 5.26 10.14
CA LEU A 15 3.42 3.94 9.54
C LEU A 15 1.98 3.52 9.21
N THR A 16 1.06 3.73 10.15
CA THR A 16 -0.36 3.41 9.95
C THR A 16 -0.93 4.19 8.78
N LEU A 17 -0.67 5.50 8.71
CA LEU A 17 -1.13 6.33 7.59
C LEU A 17 -0.56 5.82 6.25
N ALA A 18 0.76 5.61 6.17
CA ALA A 18 1.41 5.13 4.97
C ALA A 18 0.86 3.76 4.51
N ALA A 19 0.67 2.84 5.45
CA ALA A 19 0.11 1.52 5.17
C ALA A 19 -1.33 1.60 4.66
N THR A 20 -2.17 2.44 5.29
CA THR A 20 -3.55 2.68 4.85
C THR A 20 -3.62 3.26 3.45
N GLU A 21 -2.78 4.26 3.13
CA GLU A 21 -2.74 4.85 1.80
C GLU A 21 -2.32 3.84 0.73
N LEU A 22 -1.33 2.98 1.02
CA LEU A 22 -0.94 1.90 0.12
C LEU A 22 -2.05 0.83 -0.03
N GLU A 23 -2.70 0.42 1.06
CA GLU A 23 -3.82 -0.52 1.01
C GLU A 23 -5.00 0.04 0.20
N TYR A 24 -5.30 1.34 0.33
CA TYR A 24 -6.35 1.97 -0.45
C TYR A 24 -6.02 2.07 -1.94
N LEU A 25 -4.77 2.38 -2.30
CA LEU A 25 -4.30 2.33 -3.68
C LEU A 25 -4.45 0.93 -4.29
N LEU A 26 -4.03 -0.12 -3.57
CA LEU A 26 -4.19 -1.50 -4.00
C LEU A 26 -5.66 -1.89 -4.20
N ALA A 27 -6.55 -1.37 -3.35
CA ALA A 27 -7.98 -1.57 -3.50
C ALA A 27 -8.51 -0.92 -4.78
N GLY A 28 -8.08 0.32 -5.09
CA GLY A 28 -8.41 1.01 -6.35
C GLY A 28 -7.97 0.23 -7.59
N ILE A 29 -6.74 -0.27 -7.59
CA ILE A 29 -6.21 -1.12 -8.68
C ILE A 29 -7.07 -2.39 -8.88
N GLY A 30 -7.54 -2.98 -7.78
CA GLY A 30 -8.43 -4.13 -7.82
C GLY A 30 -9.83 -3.81 -8.32
N ALA A 31 -10.34 -2.63 -7.97
CA ALA A 31 -11.67 -2.14 -8.30
C ALA A 31 -11.84 -1.78 -9.78
N ASP A 32 -10.86 -1.08 -10.36
CA ASP A 32 -10.88 -0.61 -11.75
C ASP A 32 -11.13 -1.74 -12.75
N GLN A 33 -10.69 -2.96 -12.44
CA GLN A 33 -10.86 -4.13 -13.31
C GLN A 33 -12.13 -4.94 -13.05
N ALA A 34 -12.78 -4.76 -11.90
CA ALA A 34 -13.92 -5.56 -11.46
C ALA A 34 -15.25 -4.79 -11.46
N ASP A 35 -15.26 -3.53 -11.92
CA ASP A 35 -16.38 -2.58 -11.75
C ASP A 35 -16.89 -2.60 -10.29
N ALA A 36 -15.96 -2.76 -9.36
CA ALA A 36 -16.23 -2.95 -7.95
C ALA A 36 -15.94 -1.66 -7.18
N ASP A 37 -16.61 -1.48 -6.04
CA ASP A 37 -16.33 -0.35 -5.15
C ASP A 37 -14.96 -0.53 -4.45
N PRO A 38 -13.99 0.39 -4.63
CA PRO A 38 -12.71 0.36 -3.92
C PRO A 38 -12.87 0.31 -2.39
N ALA A 39 -13.89 0.95 -1.82
CA ALA A 39 -14.11 0.95 -0.38
C ALA A 39 -14.52 -0.44 0.15
N ALA A 40 -15.33 -1.17 -0.60
CA ALA A 40 -15.71 -2.55 -0.27
C ALA A 40 -14.48 -3.48 -0.27
N ILE A 41 -13.56 -3.30 -1.23
CA ILE A 41 -12.30 -4.05 -1.29
C ILE A 41 -11.38 -3.67 -0.12
N PHE A 42 -11.22 -2.38 0.14
CA PHE A 42 -10.35 -1.85 1.20
C PHE A 42 -10.71 -2.38 2.60
N THR A 43 -12.00 -2.48 2.91
CA THR A 43 -12.46 -2.92 4.24
C THR A 43 -12.31 -4.43 4.47
N ALA A 44 -12.09 -5.22 3.41
CA ALA A 44 -11.92 -6.66 3.51
C ALA A 44 -10.46 -7.04 3.81
N SER A 45 -10.25 -7.77 4.90
CA SER A 45 -8.89 -8.14 5.36
C SER A 45 -8.06 -8.84 4.29
N GLY A 46 -6.94 -8.22 3.92
CA GLY A 46 -6.01 -8.73 2.91
C GLY A 46 -6.59 -8.84 1.50
N GLU A 47 -7.80 -8.35 1.24
CA GLU A 47 -8.38 -8.32 -0.11
C GLU A 47 -7.68 -7.31 -1.02
N PRO A 48 -7.26 -6.10 -0.58
CA PRO A 48 -6.62 -5.14 -1.49
C PRO A 48 -5.41 -5.71 -2.24
N VAL A 49 -4.53 -6.42 -1.52
CA VAL A 49 -3.38 -7.10 -2.12
C VAL A 49 -3.83 -8.22 -3.09
N ARG A 50 -4.83 -9.01 -2.71
CA ARG A 50 -5.35 -10.10 -3.55
C ARG A 50 -5.99 -9.58 -4.83
N ALA A 51 -6.75 -8.50 -4.74
CA ALA A 51 -7.37 -7.84 -5.88
C ALA A 51 -6.32 -7.21 -6.80
N ALA A 52 -5.37 -6.45 -6.25
CA ALA A 52 -4.27 -5.87 -7.03
C ALA A 52 -3.42 -6.94 -7.74
N ARG A 53 -3.14 -8.09 -7.10
CA ARG A 53 -2.44 -9.21 -7.75
C ARG A 53 -3.18 -9.72 -8.98
N ARG A 54 -4.51 -9.89 -8.89
CA ARG A 54 -5.33 -10.31 -10.04
C ARG A 54 -5.24 -9.27 -11.17
N SER A 55 -5.36 -7.99 -10.85
CA SER A 55 -5.25 -6.90 -11.83
C SER A 55 -3.86 -6.86 -12.49
N ALA A 56 -2.78 -7.02 -11.72
CA ALA A 56 -1.41 -6.98 -12.23
C ALA A 56 -1.13 -8.10 -13.25
N GLN A 57 -1.70 -9.30 -13.05
CA GLN A 57 -1.56 -10.40 -14.01
C GLN A 57 -2.23 -10.13 -15.36
N LEU A 58 -3.23 -9.24 -15.37
CA LEU A 58 -3.95 -8.84 -16.58
C LEU A 58 -3.32 -7.65 -17.30
N ALA A 59 -2.29 -7.03 -16.72
CA ALA A 59 -1.56 -5.94 -17.35
C ALA A 59 -0.91 -6.37 -18.68
N SER A 60 -0.64 -5.37 -19.53
CA SER A 60 0.06 -5.58 -20.80
C SER A 60 1.41 -6.28 -20.56
N PRO A 61 1.84 -7.17 -21.46
CA PRO A 61 3.08 -7.93 -21.27
C PRO A 61 4.30 -7.05 -20.97
N ASP A 62 4.39 -5.88 -21.60
CA ASP A 62 5.53 -4.96 -21.45
C ASP A 62 5.65 -4.33 -20.05
N ARG A 63 4.56 -4.34 -19.25
CA ARG A 63 4.51 -3.73 -17.91
C ARG A 63 4.16 -4.74 -16.81
N ARG A 64 3.75 -5.95 -17.17
CA ARG A 64 3.27 -6.97 -16.22
C ARG A 64 4.29 -7.30 -15.14
N ASP A 65 5.53 -7.56 -15.52
CA ASP A 65 6.56 -7.98 -14.56
C ASP A 65 6.88 -6.88 -13.55
N GLU A 66 6.95 -5.62 -14.01
CA GLU A 66 7.13 -4.47 -13.12
C GLU A 66 5.93 -4.32 -12.18
N PHE A 67 4.71 -4.40 -12.70
CA PHE A 67 3.49 -4.22 -11.90
C PHE A 67 3.36 -5.33 -10.85
N VAL A 68 3.56 -6.60 -11.24
CA VAL A 68 3.56 -7.75 -10.33
C VAL A 68 4.64 -7.56 -9.26
N GLY A 69 5.86 -7.16 -9.65
CA GLY A 69 6.95 -6.92 -8.71
C GLY A 69 6.61 -5.85 -7.66
N LEU A 70 5.96 -4.76 -8.06
CA LEU A 70 5.55 -3.70 -7.14
C LEU A 70 4.41 -4.13 -6.21
N VAL A 71 3.45 -4.91 -6.69
CA VAL A 71 2.37 -5.45 -5.85
C VAL A 71 2.93 -6.44 -4.81
N GLU A 72 3.90 -7.27 -5.18
CA GLU A 72 4.56 -8.18 -4.23
C GLU A 72 5.45 -7.45 -3.22
N ALA A 73 6.13 -6.38 -3.64
CA ALA A 73 6.86 -5.50 -2.74
C ALA A 73 5.91 -4.84 -1.72
N ALA A 74 4.78 -4.30 -2.19
CA ALA A 74 3.74 -3.73 -1.34
C ALA A 74 3.22 -4.74 -0.31
N ALA A 75 2.91 -5.97 -0.73
CA ALA A 75 2.50 -7.05 0.16
C ALA A 75 3.55 -7.35 1.23
N THR A 76 4.82 -7.36 0.85
CA THR A 76 5.95 -7.58 1.77
C THR A 76 6.05 -6.46 2.81
N TYR A 77 5.99 -5.20 2.40
CA TYR A 77 6.10 -4.07 3.33
C TYR A 77 4.89 -3.98 4.28
N LEU A 78 3.68 -4.29 3.81
CA LEU A 78 2.49 -4.40 4.66
C LEU A 78 2.59 -5.57 5.67
N ALA A 79 3.22 -6.68 5.30
CA ALA A 79 3.50 -7.76 6.24
C ALA A 79 4.54 -7.34 7.29
N GLN A 80 5.60 -6.63 6.87
CA GLN A 80 6.62 -6.09 7.77
C GLN A 80 6.03 -5.08 8.76
N SER A 81 5.15 -4.18 8.31
CA SER A 81 4.49 -3.19 9.17
C SER A 81 3.66 -3.87 10.27
N ARG A 82 2.83 -4.86 9.91
CA ARG A 82 2.04 -5.66 10.86
C ARG A 82 2.95 -6.43 11.84
N SER A 83 4.03 -7.00 11.34
CA SER A 83 5.01 -7.72 12.18
C SER A 83 5.68 -6.79 13.18
N ALA A 84 6.10 -5.58 12.75
CA ALA A 84 6.73 -4.58 13.62
C ALA A 84 5.77 -4.09 14.72
N VAL A 85 4.52 -3.80 14.37
CA VAL A 85 3.48 -3.41 15.35
C VAL A 85 3.21 -4.56 16.34
N ARG A 86 3.14 -5.80 15.85
CA ARG A 86 2.98 -6.99 16.70
C ARG A 86 4.17 -7.16 17.65
N ALA A 87 5.40 -7.05 17.16
CA ALA A 87 6.60 -7.17 17.97
C ALA A 87 6.68 -6.08 19.05
N MET A 88 6.25 -4.86 18.74
CA MET A 88 6.13 -3.79 19.75
C MET A 88 5.19 -4.20 20.90
N TRP A 89 4.07 -4.86 20.59
CA TRP A 89 3.06 -5.27 21.58
C TRP A 89 3.48 -6.49 22.42
N PHE A 90 4.13 -7.49 21.82
CA PHE A 90 4.39 -8.78 22.46
C PHE A 90 5.84 -9.00 22.89
N GLU A 91 6.81 -8.30 22.30
CA GLU A 91 8.26 -8.58 22.49
C GLU A 91 8.99 -7.52 23.32
N SER A 92 8.29 -6.82 24.22
CA SER A 92 8.89 -5.86 25.16
C SER A 92 9.62 -4.69 24.48
N ASN A 93 9.05 -4.14 23.41
CA ASN A 93 9.52 -2.90 22.78
C ASN A 93 10.93 -2.97 22.15
N ARG A 94 11.30 -4.09 21.52
CA ARG A 94 12.57 -4.21 20.76
C ARG A 94 12.57 -3.42 19.44
N VAL A 95 11.41 -2.87 19.05
CA VAL A 95 11.25 -2.09 17.81
C VAL A 95 11.40 -0.61 18.14
N SER A 96 12.34 0.06 17.48
CA SER A 96 12.57 1.49 17.66
C SER A 96 11.70 2.33 16.72
N ALA A 97 11.55 3.63 17.02
CA ALA A 97 10.91 4.59 16.11
C ALA A 97 11.55 4.57 14.72
N ALA A 98 12.89 4.44 14.64
CA ALA A 98 13.62 4.35 13.39
C ALA A 98 13.19 3.16 12.51
N THR A 99 12.87 2.00 13.10
CA THR A 99 12.35 0.85 12.34
C THR A 99 10.98 1.17 11.73
N PHE A 100 10.09 1.83 12.47
CA PHE A 100 8.80 2.25 11.94
C PHE A 100 8.94 3.27 10.81
N ASP A 101 9.85 4.24 10.95
CA ASP A 101 10.12 5.25 9.91
C ASP A 101 10.76 4.65 8.66
N GLU A 102 11.63 3.65 8.81
CA GLU A 102 12.23 2.92 7.69
C GLU A 102 11.15 2.16 6.89
N ILE A 103 10.28 1.40 7.57
CA ILE A 103 9.17 0.69 6.92
C ILE A 103 8.22 1.69 6.26
N SER A 104 7.88 2.79 6.94
CA SER A 104 7.05 3.86 6.37
C SER A 104 7.66 4.39 5.07
N SER A 105 8.96 4.66 5.06
CA SER A 105 9.67 5.16 3.88
C SER A 105 9.71 4.15 2.73
N LEU A 106 9.75 2.85 3.02
CA LEU A 106 9.63 1.80 2.00
C LEU A 106 8.20 1.74 1.42
N ILE A 107 7.19 1.82 2.28
CA ILE A 107 5.78 1.86 1.88
C ILE A 107 5.48 3.06 0.99
N LEU A 108 5.93 4.27 1.39
CA LEU A 108 5.71 5.50 0.62
C LEU A 108 6.34 5.40 -0.77
N ARG A 109 7.61 5.00 -0.86
CA ARG A 109 8.30 4.82 -2.14
C ARG A 109 7.62 3.78 -3.03
N CYS A 110 7.15 2.69 -2.44
CA CYS A 110 6.40 1.66 -3.16
C CYS A 110 5.08 2.21 -3.71
N ARG A 111 4.34 2.97 -2.89
CA ARG A 111 3.08 3.61 -3.28
C ARG A 111 3.29 4.59 -4.43
N ASP A 112 4.27 5.48 -4.33
CA ASP A 112 4.55 6.47 -5.37
C ASP A 112 4.91 5.81 -6.70
N ARG A 113 5.72 4.75 -6.65
CA ARG A 113 6.08 3.98 -7.84
C ARG A 113 4.89 3.24 -8.43
N LEU A 114 4.05 2.66 -7.58
CA LEU A 114 2.84 1.94 -8.01
C LEU A 114 1.83 2.92 -8.65
N GLN A 115 1.62 4.09 -8.04
CA GLN A 115 0.76 5.14 -8.59
C GLN A 115 1.24 5.59 -9.97
N THR A 116 2.55 5.79 -10.14
CA THR A 116 3.14 6.15 -11.45
C THR A 116 2.79 5.11 -12.51
N VAL A 117 2.91 3.81 -12.20
CA VAL A 117 2.56 2.72 -13.13
C VAL A 117 1.07 2.71 -13.45
N VAL A 118 0.21 2.95 -12.46
CA VAL A 118 -1.25 3.03 -12.64
C VAL A 118 -1.63 4.20 -13.55
N ASP A 119 -1.07 5.39 -13.32
CA ASP A 119 -1.36 6.59 -14.10
C ASP A 119 -0.94 6.43 -15.57
N GLU A 120 0.18 5.74 -15.82
CA GLU A 120 0.66 5.44 -17.17
C GLU A 120 -0.21 4.41 -17.90
N VAL A 121 -0.80 3.45 -17.17
CA VAL A 121 -1.68 2.41 -17.73
C VAL A 121 -3.11 2.92 -17.95
N SER A 122 -3.54 3.93 -17.18
CA SER A 122 -4.88 4.53 -17.23
C SER A 122 -4.84 6.01 -17.68
N PRO A 123 -4.52 6.33 -18.96
CA PRO A 123 -4.45 7.72 -19.42
C PRO A 123 -5.82 8.44 -19.47
N THR A 124 -6.94 7.75 -19.23
CA THR A 124 -8.31 8.23 -19.50
C THR A 124 -8.93 9.14 -18.44
N LEU A 125 -8.23 9.51 -17.36
CA LEU A 125 -8.79 10.37 -16.30
C LEU A 125 -8.23 11.80 -16.25
N SER A 126 -7.25 12.16 -17.09
CA SER A 126 -6.64 13.51 -17.09
C SER A 126 -7.06 14.43 -18.24
N ALA A 127 -7.96 14.01 -19.14
CA ALA A 127 -8.43 14.90 -20.20
C ALA A 127 -9.64 15.75 -19.73
N PRO A 128 -9.53 17.08 -19.62
CA PRO A 128 -10.70 17.92 -19.37
C PRO A 128 -11.69 17.81 -20.55
N PRO A 129 -13.01 17.93 -20.31
CA PRO A 129 -14.01 17.83 -21.37
C PRO A 129 -13.76 18.94 -22.40
N ARG A 130 -13.55 18.54 -23.67
CA ARG A 130 -13.42 19.49 -24.76
C ARG A 130 -14.75 20.23 -24.93
N PRO A 131 -14.77 21.58 -24.91
CA PRO A 131 -15.99 22.32 -25.21
C PRO A 131 -16.37 22.07 -26.68
N ARG A 132 -17.66 21.82 -26.90
CA ARG A 132 -18.28 21.78 -28.24
C ARG A 132 -18.46 23.19 -28.78
#